data_AF-A0A950U9F6-F1
#
_entry.id   AF-A0A950U9F6-F1
#
_cell.length_a   1.000
_cell.length_b   1.000
_cell.length_c   1.000
_cell.angle_alpha   90.00
_cell.angle_beta   90.00
_cell.angle_gamma   90.00
#
_symmetry.space_group_name_H-M   'P 1'
#
loop_
_entity.id
_entity.type
_entity.pdbx_description
1 polymer ?
#
loop_
_entity_poly.entity_id
_entity_poly.type
_entity_poly.pdbx_seq_one_letter_code
_entity_poly.pdbx_strand_id
1 'polypeptide(L)'
;AGPIDRSVDGLPFFFALGRPDLVCGAGYSGNGVGPSVLGGRILASLALGLDDEWAACGLVRRPPRGLPGEPWKYLGGRLVRGAVARKERAEDCGRPPARVDRALAGLAPPGLVPLE
;
A
#
# COMPACT_ATOMS: atom_id res chain seq x y z
N ALA A 1 -13.47 7.37 10.92
CA ALA A 1 -12.45 6.81 10.02
C ALA A 1 -11.12 6.78 10.77
N GLY A 2 -10.43 5.65 10.81
CA GLY A 2 -9.07 5.59 11.37
C GLY A 2 -8.07 6.33 10.48
N PRO A 3 -6.87 6.66 10.99
CA PRO A 3 -5.82 7.25 10.16
C PRO A 3 -5.53 6.35 8.97
N ILE A 4 -5.53 6.94 7.77
CA ILE A 4 -5.21 6.27 6.52
C ILE A 4 -3.83 6.74 6.05
N ASP A 5 -2.92 5.79 5.93
CA ASP A 5 -1.61 5.99 5.32
C ASP A 5 -1.44 4.90 4.27
N ARG A 6 -1.53 5.27 2.99
CA ARG A 6 -1.62 4.30 1.91
C ARG A 6 -0.22 3.95 1.40
N SER A 7 0.19 2.69 1.59
CA SER A 7 1.36 2.14 0.89
C SER A 7 1.00 1.75 -0.55
N VAL A 8 2.02 1.63 -1.40
CA VAL A 8 1.83 1.31 -2.83
C VAL A 8 1.20 -0.06 -3.06
N ASP A 9 1.39 -1.01 -2.14
CA ASP A 9 0.86 -2.37 -2.20
C ASP A 9 -0.29 -2.63 -1.21
N GLY A 10 -0.69 -1.62 -0.42
CA GLY A 10 -1.78 -1.71 0.55
C GLY A 10 -1.44 -2.45 1.85
N LEU A 11 -0.18 -2.88 2.03
CA LEU A 11 0.29 -3.55 3.25
C LEU A 11 1.05 -2.59 4.17
N PRO A 12 0.92 -2.71 5.50
CA PRO A 12 1.78 -1.98 6.42
C PRO A 12 3.24 -2.43 6.27
N PHE A 13 4.17 -1.58 6.65
CA PHE A 13 5.59 -1.88 6.65
C PHE A 13 6.25 -1.34 7.91
N PHE A 14 7.28 -2.05 8.37
CA PHE A 14 7.97 -1.79 9.63
C PHE A 14 9.47 -1.68 9.39
N PHE A 15 10.12 -0.70 10.01
CA PHE A 15 11.54 -0.44 9.76
C PHE A 15 12.19 0.37 10.88
N ALA A 16 13.52 0.31 10.96
CA ALA A 16 14.32 1.21 11.79
C ALA A 16 14.65 2.50 11.01
N LEU A 17 14.38 3.67 11.60
CA LEU A 17 14.57 4.97 10.98
C LEU A 17 16.00 5.49 11.21
N GLY A 18 16.95 5.02 10.41
CA GLY A 18 18.34 5.50 10.44
C GLY A 18 19.14 5.19 11.72
N ARG A 19 18.48 4.65 12.75
CA ARG A 19 19.04 4.21 14.03
C ARG A 19 18.22 3.05 14.60
N PRO A 20 18.85 2.06 15.27
CA PRO A 20 18.18 0.81 15.67
C PRO A 20 17.15 0.99 16.79
N ASP A 21 17.28 2.03 17.61
CA ASP A 21 16.39 2.35 18.73
C ASP A 21 15.15 3.16 18.32
N LEU A 22 15.04 3.53 17.03
CA LEU A 22 13.87 4.22 16.51
C LEU A 22 13.19 3.36 15.45
N VAL A 23 12.21 2.57 15.89
CA VAL A 23 11.42 1.68 15.04
C VAL A 23 10.08 2.33 14.68
N CYS A 24 9.64 2.14 13.44
CA CYS A 24 8.44 2.77 12.89
C CYS A 24 7.57 1.74 12.19
N GLY A 25 6.25 1.91 12.26
CA GLY A 25 5.26 1.19 11.47
C GLY A 25 4.37 2.17 10.72
N ALA A 26 4.23 2.00 9.41
CA ALA A 26 3.50 2.89 8.51
C ALA A 26 2.74 2.09 7.44
N GLY A 27 1.99 2.76 6.55
CA GLY A 27 1.26 2.10 5.46
C GLY A 27 -0.09 1.48 5.84
N TYR A 28 -0.67 1.89 6.97
CA TYR A 28 -2.00 1.43 7.40
C TYR A 28 -3.12 1.96 6.47
N SER A 29 -3.55 1.12 5.53
CA SER A 29 -4.47 1.49 4.44
C SER A 29 -5.95 1.23 4.79
N GLY A 30 -6.44 1.81 5.90
CA GLY A 30 -7.85 1.71 6.28
C GLY A 30 -8.28 0.36 6.88
N ASN A 31 -7.32 -0.51 7.19
CA ASN A 31 -7.54 -1.81 7.82
C ASN A 31 -6.93 -1.93 9.23
N GLY A 32 -6.42 -0.83 9.80
CA GLY A 32 -5.42 -0.87 10.88
C GLY A 32 -5.77 -1.62 12.16
N VAL A 33 -7.05 -1.86 12.47
CA VAL A 33 -7.44 -2.65 13.65
C VAL A 33 -6.81 -4.05 13.63
N GLY A 34 -6.97 -4.80 12.54
CA GLY A 34 -6.39 -6.15 12.42
C GLY A 34 -4.86 -6.17 12.44
N PRO A 35 -4.20 -5.44 11.51
CA PRO A 35 -2.74 -5.40 11.43
C PRO A 35 -2.07 -4.73 12.64
N SER A 36 -2.76 -3.93 13.46
CA SER A 36 -2.14 -3.31 14.65
C SER A 36 -1.63 -4.34 15.66
N VAL A 37 -2.30 -5.49 15.80
CA VAL A 37 -1.86 -6.57 16.70
C VAL A 37 -0.54 -7.15 16.19
N LEU A 38 -0.48 -7.45 14.88
CA LEU A 38 0.73 -7.93 14.21
C LEU A 38 1.86 -6.89 14.31
N GLY A 39 1.54 -5.62 14.02
CA GLY A 39 2.47 -4.51 14.07
C GLY A 39 3.04 -4.28 15.46
N GLY A 40 2.23 -4.45 16.51
CA GLY A 40 2.71 -4.39 17.89
C GLY A 40 3.76 -5.45 18.20
N ARG A 41 3.55 -6.70 17.74
CA ARG A 41 4.54 -7.79 17.89
C ARG A 41 5.82 -7.49 17.13
N ILE A 42 5.70 -7.08 15.87
CA ILE A 42 6.86 -6.72 15.04
C ILE A 42 7.65 -5.58 15.67
N LEU A 43 6.99 -4.48 16.07
CA LEU A 43 7.65 -3.34 16.69
C LEU A 43 8.30 -3.70 18.02
N ALA A 44 7.68 -4.56 18.83
CA ALA A 44 8.27 -5.05 20.08
C ALA A 44 9.54 -5.87 19.81
N SER A 45 9.51 -6.83 18.87
CA SER A 45 10.69 -7.63 18.51
C SER A 45 11.81 -6.77 17.96
N LEU A 46 11.50 -5.79 17.09
CA LEU A 46 12.49 -4.85 16.57
C LEU A 46 13.07 -3.94 17.68
N ALA A 47 12.24 -3.42 18.57
CA ALA A 47 12.69 -2.55 19.67
C ALA A 47 13.56 -3.28 20.70
N LEU A 48 13.28 -4.57 20.93
CA LEU A 48 14.06 -5.44 21.83
C LEU A 48 15.30 -6.04 21.16
N GLY A 49 15.47 -5.86 19.84
CA GLY A 49 16.57 -6.45 19.09
C GLY A 49 16.54 -7.98 19.06
N LEU A 50 15.34 -8.57 19.05
CA LEU A 50 15.17 -10.02 18.98
C LEU A 50 15.42 -10.53 17.55
N ASP A 51 15.96 -11.74 17.46
CA ASP A 51 16.10 -12.50 16.21
C ASP A 51 15.00 -13.57 16.16
N ASP A 52 13.78 -13.15 15.80
CA ASP A 52 12.58 -13.99 15.80
C ASP A 52 11.77 -13.85 14.50
N GLU A 53 10.69 -14.64 14.41
CA GLU A 53 9.76 -14.65 13.28
C GLU A 53 9.11 -13.29 12.98
N TRP A 54 8.99 -12.41 13.97
CA TRP A 54 8.38 -11.08 13.81
C TRP A 54 9.39 -10.08 13.26
N ALA A 55 10.63 -10.10 13.76
CA ALA A 55 11.73 -9.28 13.26
C ALA A 55 12.16 -9.69 11.84
N ALA A 56 12.01 -10.97 11.48
CA ALA A 56 12.38 -11.52 10.17
C ALA A 56 11.24 -11.56 9.13
N CYS A 57 10.02 -11.14 9.49
CA CYS A 57 8.88 -11.25 8.57
C CYS A 57 8.97 -10.27 7.38
N GLY A 58 8.32 -10.61 6.26
CA GLY A 58 8.36 -9.79 5.03
C GLY A 58 7.74 -8.39 5.12
N LEU A 59 7.06 -8.07 6.22
CA LEU A 59 6.57 -6.71 6.49
C LEU A 59 7.66 -5.81 7.08
N VAL A 60 8.75 -6.38 7.60
CA VAL A 60 9.95 -5.64 8.00
C VAL A 60 10.75 -5.32 6.74
N ARG A 61 10.57 -4.12 6.22
CA ARG A 61 11.13 -3.70 4.93
C ARG A 61 11.28 -2.19 4.87
N ARG A 62 12.19 -1.76 4.00
CA ARG A 62 12.37 -0.32 3.73
C ARG A 62 11.06 0.30 3.23
N PRO A 63 10.82 1.59 3.53
CA PRO A 63 9.70 2.30 2.95
C PRO A 63 9.64 2.10 1.44
N PRO A 64 8.47 1.77 0.88
CA PRO A 64 8.35 1.53 -0.55
C PRO A 64 8.76 2.76 -1.35
N ARG A 65 9.31 2.55 -2.54
CA ARG A 65 9.65 3.65 -3.44
C ARG A 65 8.38 4.44 -3.78
N GLY A 66 8.52 5.77 -3.81
CA GLY A 66 7.43 6.65 -4.19
C GLY A 66 7.06 6.55 -5.68
N LEU A 67 5.98 7.21 -6.04
CA LEU A 67 5.59 7.43 -7.44
C LEU A 67 6.67 8.23 -8.20
N PRO A 68 6.65 8.20 -9.54
CA PRO A 68 7.53 9.04 -10.36
C PRO A 68 7.49 10.53 -9.95
N GLY A 69 8.51 11.29 -10.32
CA GLY A 69 8.52 12.75 -10.12
C GLY A 69 7.41 13.46 -10.92
N GLU A 70 7.12 14.71 -10.56
CA GLU A 70 6.28 15.57 -11.40
C GLU A 70 6.97 15.89 -12.73
N PRO A 71 6.23 16.01 -13.86
CA PRO A 71 4.76 16.02 -13.98
C PRO A 71 4.13 14.64 -14.18
N TRP A 72 4.93 13.57 -14.23
CA TRP A 72 4.47 12.24 -14.62
C TRP A 72 3.49 11.64 -13.61
N LYS A 73 3.72 11.89 -12.32
CA LYS A 73 2.78 11.52 -11.26
C LYS A 73 1.40 12.12 -11.48
N TYR A 74 1.32 13.42 -11.76
CA TYR A 74 0.07 14.09 -12.02
C TYR A 74 -0.64 13.54 -13.26
N LEU A 75 0.08 13.46 -14.39
CA LEU A 75 -0.49 12.98 -15.66
C LEU A 75 -0.96 11.52 -15.54
N GLY A 76 -0.11 10.64 -15.00
CA GLY A 76 -0.45 9.24 -14.75
C GLY A 76 -1.65 9.11 -13.81
N GLY A 77 -1.68 9.86 -12.71
CA GLY A 77 -2.80 9.87 -11.77
C GLY A 77 -4.11 10.29 -12.42
N ARG A 78 -4.10 11.33 -13.28
CA ARG A 78 -5.28 11.77 -14.05
C ARG A 78 -5.74 10.71 -15.04
N LEU A 79 -4.82 10.08 -15.76
CA LEU A 79 -5.10 9.03 -16.73
C LEU A 79 -5.75 7.81 -16.08
N VAL A 80 -5.12 7.27 -15.04
CA VAL A 80 -5.60 6.08 -14.31
C VAL A 80 -6.95 6.36 -13.65
N ARG A 81 -7.10 7.50 -12.95
CA ARG A 81 -8.39 7.89 -12.32
C ARG A 81 -9.50 8.02 -13.36
N GLY A 82 -9.21 8.60 -14.52
CA GLY A 82 -10.17 8.72 -15.61
C GLY A 82 -10.59 7.35 -16.17
N ALA A 83 -9.64 6.42 -16.32
CA ALA A 83 -9.91 5.07 -16.78
C ALA A 83 -10.78 4.27 -15.78
N VAL A 84 -10.47 4.35 -14.48
CA VAL A 84 -11.30 3.76 -13.42
C VAL A 84 -12.74 4.26 -13.49
N ALA A 85 -12.93 5.58 -13.54
CA ALA A 85 -14.27 6.18 -13.61
C ALA A 85 -15.06 5.77 -14.87
N ARG A 86 -14.38 5.64 -16.04
CA ARG A 86 -15.05 5.17 -17.26
C ARG A 86 -15.39 3.68 -17.20
N LYS A 87 -14.50 2.87 -16.63
CA LYS A 87 -14.71 1.44 -16.41
C LYS A 87 -15.93 1.23 -15.49
N GLU A 88 -15.95 1.87 -14.32
CA GLU A 88 -17.05 1.77 -13.34
C GLU A 88 -18.40 2.19 -13.97
N ARG A 89 -18.44 3.33 -14.68
CA ARG A 89 -19.66 3.76 -15.39
C ARG A 89 -20.16 2.76 -16.43
N ALA A 90 -19.25 2.12 -17.16
CA ALA A 90 -19.64 1.11 -18.14
C ALA A 90 -20.27 -0.11 -17.44
N GLU A 91 -19.64 -0.57 -16.35
CA GLU A 91 -20.12 -1.68 -15.53
C GLU A 91 -21.49 -1.36 -14.88
N ASP A 92 -21.67 -0.16 -14.33
CA ASP A 92 -22.94 0.32 -13.76
C ASP A 92 -24.06 0.35 -14.80
N CYS A 93 -23.74 0.63 -16.06
CA CYS A 93 -24.70 0.61 -17.18
C CYS A 93 -24.90 -0.79 -17.79
N GLY A 94 -24.30 -1.85 -17.21
CA GLY A 94 -24.36 -3.21 -17.72
C GLY A 94 -23.62 -3.42 -19.04
N ARG A 95 -22.66 -2.55 -19.37
CA ARG A 95 -21.88 -2.60 -20.62
C ARG A 95 -20.45 -3.08 -20.35
N PRO A 96 -19.83 -3.81 -21.30
CA PRO A 96 -18.44 -4.18 -21.15
C PRO A 96 -17.53 -2.94 -21.22
N PRO A 97 -16.57 -2.76 -20.29
CA PRO A 97 -15.63 -1.64 -20.33
C PRO A 97 -14.64 -1.79 -21.49
N ALA A 98 -14.16 -0.66 -22.03
CA ALA A 98 -13.17 -0.65 -23.10
C ALA A 98 -11.86 -1.32 -22.65
N ARG A 99 -11.20 -2.06 -23.56
CA ARG A 99 -9.95 -2.78 -23.24
C ARG A 99 -8.85 -1.86 -22.70
N VAL A 100 -8.73 -0.66 -23.27
CA VAL A 100 -7.76 0.36 -22.83
C VAL A 100 -8.09 0.86 -21.41
N ASP A 101 -9.36 1.07 -21.10
CA ASP A 101 -9.78 1.53 -19.77
C ASP A 101 -9.57 0.44 -18.72
N ARG A 102 -9.81 -0.84 -19.08
CA ARG A 102 -9.48 -1.98 -18.20
C ARG A 102 -7.97 -2.07 -17.95
N ALA A 103 -7.15 -1.93 -18.98
CA ALA A 103 -5.69 -1.97 -18.84
C ALA A 103 -5.15 -0.80 -17.98
N LEU A 104 -5.61 0.42 -18.24
CA LEU A 104 -5.22 1.61 -17.48
C LEU A 104 -5.75 1.59 -16.04
N ALA A 105 -6.97 1.11 -15.81
CA ALA A 105 -7.52 0.93 -14.47
C ALA A 105 -6.75 -0.12 -13.67
N GLY A 106 -6.15 -1.12 -14.33
CA GLY A 106 -5.28 -2.10 -13.69
C GLY A 106 -3.99 -1.52 -13.09
N LEU A 107 -3.61 -0.29 -13.46
CA LEU A 107 -2.50 0.45 -12.85
C LEU A 107 -2.90 1.17 -11.55
N ALA A 108 -4.19 1.19 -11.21
CA ALA A 108 -4.64 1.76 -9.95
C ALA A 108 -4.04 0.95 -8.78
N PRO A 109 -3.50 1.62 -7.76
CA PRO A 109 -3.00 0.91 -6.59
C PRO A 109 -4.13 0.07 -6.00
N PRO A 110 -3.91 -1.24 -5.84
CA PRO A 110 -4.90 -2.14 -5.26
C PRO A 110 -5.22 -1.76 -3.81
N GLY A 111 -6.37 -2.21 -3.31
CA GLY A 111 -6.72 -2.06 -1.90
C GLY A 111 -5.94 -3.02 -1.01
N LEU A 112 -5.86 -4.28 -1.46
CA LEU A 112 -5.09 -5.38 -0.88
C LEU A 112 -4.70 -6.33 -2.03
N VAL A 113 -3.42 -6.65 -2.21
CA VAL A 113 -2.99 -7.75 -3.10
C VAL A 113 -2.35 -8.82 -2.22
N PRO A 114 -2.64 -10.10 -2.46
CA PRO A 114 -1.69 -11.14 -2.10
C PRO A 114 -0.34 -10.81 -2.76
N LEU A 115 0.75 -10.84 -2.01
CA LEU A 115 2.07 -10.90 -2.61
C LEU A 115 2.18 -12.31 -3.22
N GLU A 116 2.07 -12.41 -4.55
CA GLU A 116 2.59 -13.59 -5.27
C GLU A 116 4.11 -13.53 -5.35
#